data_AF-A0A537RWF2-F1
#
_entry.id   AF-A0A537RWF2-F1
#
_cell.length_a   1.000
_cell.length_b   1.000
_cell.length_c   1.000
_cell.angle_alpha   90.00
_cell.angle_beta   90.00
_cell.angle_gamma   90.00
#
_symmetry.space_group_name_H-M   'P 1'
#
loop_
_entity.id
_entity.type
_entity.pdbx_description
1 polymer ?
#
loop_
_entity_poly.entity_id
_entity_poly.type
_entity_poly.pdbx_seq_one_letter_code
_entity_poly.pdbx_strand_id
1 'polypeptide(L)'
;DWEKHAERFPLLNQPDPAYHGAVWTEAVKPMGPVAYIIKMRVTLLRDLGAAASPFNSFLHIQGLETLPLRMRVHCANGTAVARALRSHPKVSKVIYPGVMEGEPRRRADAYLKGGYGGLLGFELKGGRDAGRRFIDALQMFYHVANIGDARSLAIHPASTTHSQLTPAEQLQTGVTDGYVRLSLGIEHEDDIVADLKQALEKA
;
A
#
# COMPACT_ATOMS: atom_id res chain seq x y z
N ASP A 1 -21.62 -14.52 -6.59
CA ASP A 1 -22.04 -15.79 -7.17
C ASP A 1 -21.98 -15.67 -8.68
N TRP A 2 -21.14 -16.47 -9.33
CA TRP A 2 -20.84 -16.38 -10.76
C TRP A 2 -21.95 -16.97 -11.64
N GLU A 3 -22.63 -18.01 -11.14
CA GLU A 3 -23.71 -18.72 -11.85
C GLU A 3 -25.01 -17.92 -11.80
N LYS A 4 -25.35 -17.37 -10.62
CA LYS A 4 -26.56 -16.54 -10.44
C LYS A 4 -26.61 -15.30 -11.34
N HIS A 5 -25.46 -14.85 -11.83
CA HIS A 5 -25.32 -13.67 -12.68
C HIS A 5 -24.60 -14.01 -13.99
N ALA A 6 -24.94 -15.16 -14.62
CA ALA A 6 -24.29 -15.67 -15.81
C ALA A 6 -24.13 -14.65 -16.95
N GLU A 7 -25.16 -13.82 -17.21
CA GLU A 7 -25.10 -12.75 -18.23
C GLU A 7 -24.03 -11.69 -17.95
N ARG A 8 -23.73 -11.40 -16.68
CA ARG A 8 -22.65 -10.47 -16.28
C ARG A 8 -21.26 -11.13 -16.33
N PHE A 9 -21.21 -12.46 -16.33
CA PHE A 9 -19.99 -13.25 -16.30
C PHE A 9 -19.96 -14.28 -17.44
N PRO A 10 -20.14 -13.86 -18.71
CA PRO A 10 -20.27 -14.78 -19.84
C PRO A 10 -19.00 -15.62 -20.02
N LEU A 11 -17.83 -15.04 -19.73
CA LEU A 11 -16.55 -15.75 -19.80
C LEU A 11 -16.44 -16.93 -18.84
N LEU A 12 -17.25 -17.01 -17.79
CA LEU A 12 -17.25 -18.16 -16.87
C LEU A 12 -18.40 -19.13 -17.16
N ASN A 13 -19.44 -18.69 -17.85
CA ASN A 13 -20.72 -19.40 -17.98
C ASN A 13 -21.08 -19.78 -19.43
N GLN A 14 -20.24 -19.44 -20.41
CA GLN A 14 -20.39 -19.85 -21.81
C GLN A 14 -19.20 -20.72 -22.24
N PRO A 15 -19.36 -21.57 -23.28
CA PRO A 15 -18.29 -22.41 -23.78
C PRO A 15 -17.06 -21.58 -24.17
N ASP A 16 -15.92 -21.89 -23.57
CA ASP A 16 -14.65 -21.23 -23.86
C ASP A 16 -13.97 -21.90 -25.07
N PRO A 17 -13.89 -21.24 -26.24
CA PRO A 17 -13.27 -21.82 -27.43
C PRO A 17 -11.75 -22.03 -27.24
N ALA A 18 -11.11 -21.33 -26.30
CA ALA A 18 -9.69 -21.48 -26.00
C ALA A 18 -9.38 -22.73 -25.16
N TYR A 19 -10.42 -23.47 -24.74
CA TYR A 19 -10.31 -24.64 -23.88
C TYR A 19 -11.42 -25.68 -24.15
N HIS A 20 -11.54 -26.09 -25.41
CA HIS A 20 -12.42 -27.19 -25.84
C HIS A 20 -13.92 -27.00 -25.50
N GLY A 21 -14.39 -25.75 -25.42
CA GLY A 21 -15.78 -25.44 -25.09
C GLY A 21 -16.11 -25.56 -23.61
N ALA A 22 -15.11 -25.56 -22.72
CA ALA A 22 -15.33 -25.64 -21.28
C ALA A 22 -16.23 -24.49 -20.79
N VAL A 23 -17.24 -24.82 -20.00
CA VAL A 23 -18.02 -23.86 -19.21
C VAL A 23 -17.44 -23.86 -17.81
N TRP A 24 -16.67 -22.84 -17.44
CA TRP A 24 -15.81 -22.86 -16.25
C TRP A 24 -16.56 -23.07 -14.94
N THR A 25 -17.75 -22.51 -14.76
CA THR A 25 -18.58 -22.74 -13.57
C THR A 25 -18.98 -24.20 -13.39
N GLU A 26 -19.11 -24.95 -14.48
CA GLU A 26 -19.42 -26.39 -14.45
C GLU A 26 -18.16 -27.27 -14.44
N ALA A 27 -17.17 -26.94 -15.27
CA ALA A 27 -15.98 -27.76 -15.50
C ALA A 27 -15.13 -27.96 -14.23
N VAL A 28 -15.14 -26.99 -13.31
CA VAL A 28 -14.36 -27.06 -12.06
C VAL A 28 -15.22 -27.25 -10.81
N LYS A 29 -16.53 -27.50 -10.96
CA LYS A 29 -17.48 -27.66 -9.84
C LYS A 29 -17.01 -28.69 -8.79
N PRO A 30 -16.42 -29.85 -9.17
CA PRO A 30 -15.87 -30.80 -8.19
C PRO A 30 -14.71 -30.26 -7.33
N MET A 31 -14.03 -29.20 -7.77
CA MET A 31 -12.91 -28.57 -7.08
C MET A 31 -13.34 -27.39 -6.17
N GLY A 32 -14.64 -27.09 -6.12
CA GLY A 32 -15.19 -25.96 -5.36
C GLY A 32 -15.31 -24.67 -6.18
N PRO A 33 -15.49 -23.49 -5.53
CA PRO A 33 -15.81 -22.22 -6.19
C PRO A 33 -14.57 -21.54 -6.83
N VAL A 34 -13.84 -22.28 -7.66
CA VAL A 34 -12.52 -21.88 -8.20
C VAL A 34 -12.53 -21.52 -9.69
N ALA A 35 -13.71 -21.39 -10.30
CA ALA A 35 -13.86 -21.11 -11.73
C ALA A 35 -13.05 -19.90 -12.21
N TYR A 36 -13.09 -18.79 -11.45
CA TYR A 36 -12.35 -17.58 -11.76
C TYR A 36 -10.83 -17.80 -11.81
N ILE A 37 -10.26 -18.41 -10.77
CA ILE A 37 -8.80 -18.59 -10.66
C ILE A 37 -8.27 -19.64 -11.64
N ILE A 38 -9.04 -20.69 -11.93
CA ILE A 38 -8.67 -21.68 -12.93
C ILE A 38 -8.72 -21.08 -14.33
N LYS A 39 -9.80 -20.37 -14.68
CA LYS A 39 -9.87 -19.67 -15.98
C LYS A 39 -8.69 -18.72 -16.15
N MET A 40 -8.39 -17.89 -15.14
CA MET A 40 -7.24 -16.98 -15.19
C MET A 40 -5.92 -17.71 -15.43
N ARG A 41 -5.71 -18.87 -14.79
CA ARG A 41 -4.48 -19.66 -14.92
C ARG A 41 -4.31 -20.28 -16.31
N VAL A 42 -5.37 -20.86 -16.86
CA VAL A 42 -5.27 -21.65 -18.11
C VAL A 42 -5.48 -20.83 -19.37
N THR A 43 -5.97 -19.59 -19.24
CA THR A 43 -6.14 -18.65 -20.36
C THR A 43 -5.15 -17.49 -20.23
N LEU A 44 -5.37 -16.56 -19.31
CA LEU A 44 -4.57 -15.34 -19.20
C LEU A 44 -3.10 -15.61 -18.87
N LEU A 45 -2.79 -16.46 -17.89
CA LEU A 45 -1.39 -16.77 -17.58
C LEU A 45 -0.70 -17.54 -18.71
N ARG A 46 -1.42 -18.47 -19.38
CA ARG A 46 -0.91 -19.21 -20.54
C ARG A 46 -0.58 -18.27 -21.70
N ASP A 47 -1.48 -17.33 -22.00
CA ASP A 47 -1.40 -16.51 -23.22
C ASP A 47 -0.60 -15.21 -23.02
N LEU A 48 -0.65 -14.60 -21.82
CA LEU A 48 0.06 -13.35 -21.49
C LEU A 48 1.41 -13.58 -20.79
N GLY A 49 1.66 -14.79 -20.27
CA GLY A 49 2.99 -15.20 -19.83
C GLY A 49 3.53 -14.57 -18.53
N ALA A 50 2.68 -13.99 -17.68
CA ALA A 50 3.07 -13.38 -16.40
C ALA A 50 3.43 -14.42 -15.31
N ALA A 51 4.29 -15.38 -15.64
CA ALA A 51 4.73 -16.45 -14.75
C ALA A 51 5.75 -15.94 -13.72
N ALA A 52 5.54 -16.28 -12.44
CA ALA A 52 6.48 -15.97 -11.39
C ALA A 52 7.69 -16.91 -11.44
N SER A 53 8.90 -16.36 -11.25
CA SER A 53 10.10 -17.18 -11.06
C SER A 53 9.94 -18.10 -9.83
N PRO A 54 10.31 -19.39 -9.92
CA PRO A 54 10.32 -20.29 -8.75
C PRO A 54 11.20 -19.77 -7.62
N PHE A 55 12.34 -19.16 -7.94
CA PHE A 55 13.24 -18.56 -6.95
C PHE A 55 12.57 -17.39 -6.22
N ASN A 56 11.87 -16.50 -6.95
CA ASN A 56 11.12 -15.44 -6.31
C ASN A 56 10.01 -16.03 -5.42
N SER A 57 9.31 -17.06 -5.87
CA SER A 57 8.26 -17.73 -5.08
C SER A 57 8.81 -18.28 -3.76
N PHE A 58 10.01 -18.89 -3.78
CA PHE A 58 10.72 -19.31 -2.58
C PHE A 58 11.01 -18.14 -1.63
N LEU A 59 11.51 -17.01 -2.13
CA LEU A 59 11.74 -15.81 -1.31
C LEU A 59 10.44 -15.25 -0.70
N HIS A 60 9.32 -15.29 -1.42
CA HIS A 60 8.02 -14.89 -0.88
C HIS A 60 7.59 -15.81 0.28
N ILE A 61 7.76 -17.13 0.13
CA ILE A 61 7.44 -18.09 1.19
C ILE A 61 8.28 -17.79 2.43
N GLN A 62 9.59 -17.58 2.28
CA GLN A 62 10.48 -17.19 3.38
C GLN A 62 10.02 -15.90 4.07
N GLY A 63 9.54 -14.91 3.32
CA GLY A 63 8.96 -13.69 3.88
C GLY A 63 7.64 -13.94 4.62
N LEU A 64 6.78 -14.82 4.11
CA LEU A 64 5.45 -15.12 4.68
C LEU A 64 5.53 -15.75 6.07
N GLU A 65 6.58 -16.52 6.36
CA GLU A 65 6.80 -17.16 7.67
C GLU A 65 6.77 -16.15 8.84
N THR A 66 7.24 -14.92 8.61
CA THR A 66 7.30 -13.87 9.62
C THR A 66 6.25 -12.77 9.44
N LEU A 67 5.32 -12.93 8.49
CA LEU A 67 4.31 -11.91 8.17
C LEU A 67 3.52 -11.43 9.42
N PRO A 68 2.99 -12.30 10.30
CA PRO A 68 2.22 -11.84 11.46
C PRO A 68 3.07 -11.06 12.47
N LEU A 69 4.37 -11.36 12.56
CA LEU A 69 5.31 -10.66 13.46
C LEU A 69 5.61 -9.26 12.91
N ARG A 70 5.98 -9.18 11.62
CA ARG A 70 6.29 -7.90 10.96
C ARG A 70 5.09 -6.98 10.94
N MET A 71 3.90 -7.48 10.58
CA MET A 71 2.70 -6.64 10.52
C MET A 71 2.33 -6.03 11.88
N ARG A 72 2.56 -6.73 12.98
CA ARG A 72 2.34 -6.18 14.33
C ARG A 72 3.23 -4.97 14.59
N VAL A 73 4.52 -5.09 14.26
CA VAL A 73 5.50 -4.00 14.45
C VAL A 73 5.22 -2.84 13.50
N HIS A 74 4.95 -3.11 12.21
CA HIS A 74 4.55 -2.07 11.25
C HIS A 74 3.33 -1.27 11.73
N CYS A 75 2.30 -1.96 12.24
CA CYS A 75 1.10 -1.31 12.79
C CYS A 75 1.40 -0.47 14.04
N ALA A 76 2.23 -0.98 14.95
CA ALA A 76 2.64 -0.27 16.16
C ALA A 76 3.41 1.01 15.80
N ASN A 77 4.44 0.88 14.95
CA ASN A 77 5.26 1.99 14.46
C ASN A 77 4.40 3.03 13.73
N GLY A 78 3.49 2.60 12.84
CA GLY A 78 2.56 3.50 12.16
C GLY A 78 1.69 4.32 13.14
N THR A 79 1.24 3.68 14.23
CA THR A 79 0.44 4.35 15.27
C THR A 79 1.28 5.34 16.10
N ALA A 80 2.49 4.95 16.50
CA ALA A 80 3.40 5.80 17.27
C ALA A 80 3.79 7.05 16.46
N VAL A 81 4.20 6.87 15.21
CA VAL A 81 4.54 7.96 14.30
C VAL A 81 3.35 8.88 14.03
N ALA A 82 2.15 8.34 13.82
CA ALA A 82 0.95 9.17 13.61
C ALA A 82 0.68 10.11 14.78
N ARG A 83 0.86 9.63 16.02
CA ARG A 83 0.69 10.45 17.23
C ARG A 83 1.78 11.52 17.32
N ALA A 84 3.04 11.15 17.10
CA ALA A 84 4.17 12.09 17.15
C ALA A 84 3.99 13.23 16.13
N LEU A 85 3.66 12.89 14.88
CA LEU A 85 3.45 13.88 13.82
C LEU A 85 2.24 14.79 14.08
N ARG A 86 1.14 14.26 14.63
CA ARG A 86 -0.07 15.06 14.93
C ARG A 86 0.20 16.16 15.94
N SER A 87 1.16 15.96 16.85
CA SER A 87 1.57 16.95 17.85
C SER A 87 2.60 17.98 17.34
N HIS A 88 3.17 17.79 16.14
CA HIS A 88 4.30 18.60 15.68
C HIS A 88 3.85 19.92 15.02
N PRO A 89 4.39 21.09 15.41
CA PRO A 89 3.90 22.40 14.96
C PRO A 89 4.07 22.66 13.46
N LYS A 90 5.04 22.01 12.80
CA LYS A 90 5.26 22.13 11.34
C LYS A 90 4.36 21.23 10.47
N VAL A 91 3.63 20.30 11.09
CA VAL A 91 2.70 19.39 10.38
C VAL A 91 1.30 20.00 10.40
N SER A 92 0.66 20.12 9.24
CA SER A 92 -0.71 20.63 9.11
C SER A 92 -1.75 19.50 9.25
N LYS A 93 -1.41 18.29 8.79
CA LYS A 93 -2.35 17.17 8.72
C LYS A 93 -1.61 15.84 8.74
N VAL A 94 -2.21 14.86 9.42
CA VAL A 94 -1.77 13.46 9.39
C VAL A 94 -2.88 12.61 8.78
N ILE A 95 -2.51 11.76 7.83
CA ILE A 95 -3.39 10.88 7.05
C ILE A 95 -3.03 9.44 7.42
N TYR A 96 -3.68 8.94 8.47
CA TYR A 96 -3.50 7.57 8.97
C TYR A 96 -4.80 7.06 9.59
N PRO A 97 -5.26 5.82 9.27
CA PRO A 97 -6.59 5.37 9.71
C PRO A 97 -6.79 5.44 11.23
N GLY A 98 -5.74 5.19 12.02
CA GLY A 98 -5.79 5.24 13.49
C GLY A 98 -5.97 6.63 14.10
N VAL A 99 -5.86 7.71 13.32
CA VAL A 99 -6.10 9.10 13.78
C VAL A 99 -7.16 9.84 12.96
N MET A 100 -7.79 9.17 11.99
CA MET A 100 -8.94 9.70 11.28
C MET A 100 -10.16 9.79 12.20
N GLU A 101 -11.15 10.57 11.77
CA GLU A 101 -12.41 10.81 12.48
C GLU A 101 -13.60 10.52 11.53
N GLY A 102 -14.81 10.37 12.07
CA GLY A 102 -16.04 10.16 11.30
C GLY A 102 -16.10 8.82 10.54
N GLU A 103 -16.67 8.86 9.33
CA GLU A 103 -16.92 7.66 8.52
C GLU A 103 -15.64 6.89 8.10
N PRO A 104 -14.52 7.55 7.72
CA PRO A 104 -13.25 6.86 7.49
C PRO A 104 -12.79 6.06 8.71
N ARG A 105 -12.91 6.63 9.91
CA ARG A 105 -12.56 5.94 11.16
C ARG A 105 -13.47 4.75 11.43
N ARG A 106 -14.79 4.93 11.30
CA ARG A 106 -15.76 3.84 11.47
C ARG A 106 -15.44 2.64 10.56
N ARG A 107 -15.11 2.89 9.29
CA ARG A 107 -14.73 1.84 8.34
C ARG A 107 -13.40 1.17 8.71
N ALA A 108 -12.40 1.96 9.10
CA ALA A 108 -11.12 1.42 9.55
C ALA A 108 -11.33 0.48 10.75
N ASP A 109 -12.09 0.91 11.75
CA ASP A 109 -12.37 0.11 12.95
C ASP A 109 -13.20 -1.13 12.65
N ALA A 110 -14.10 -1.06 11.66
CA ALA A 110 -14.90 -2.21 11.23
C ALA A 110 -14.03 -3.31 10.59
N TYR A 111 -13.07 -2.96 9.74
CA TYR A 111 -12.34 -3.93 8.91
C TYR A 111 -10.91 -4.24 9.39
N LEU A 112 -10.24 -3.32 10.09
CA LEU A 112 -8.82 -3.45 10.45
C LEU A 112 -8.63 -3.90 11.90
N LYS A 113 -8.85 -5.20 12.16
CA LYS A 113 -8.82 -5.79 13.51
C LYS A 113 -7.41 -6.10 14.07
N GLY A 114 -6.36 -5.95 13.27
CA GLY A 114 -4.96 -6.25 13.64
C GLY A 114 -4.03 -5.02 13.69
N GLY A 115 -4.61 -3.81 13.72
CA GLY A 115 -3.91 -2.54 13.59
C GLY A 115 -4.13 -1.88 12.23
N TYR A 116 -3.70 -0.63 12.10
CA TYR A 116 -4.04 0.24 10.95
C TYR A 116 -2.98 0.29 9.84
N GLY A 117 -2.03 -0.66 9.85
CA GLY A 117 -0.92 -0.74 8.90
C GLY A 117 0.25 0.19 9.22
N GLY A 118 1.32 0.07 8.43
CA GLY A 118 2.53 0.90 8.51
C GLY A 118 2.63 1.94 7.39
N LEU A 119 1.55 2.28 6.70
CA LEU A 119 1.55 3.31 5.66
C LEU A 119 0.88 4.58 6.20
N LEU A 120 1.58 5.70 6.11
CA LEU A 120 1.14 6.98 6.64
C LEU A 120 1.44 8.11 5.64
N GLY A 121 0.51 9.03 5.49
CA GLY A 121 0.75 10.32 4.83
C GLY A 121 0.72 11.45 5.84
N PHE A 122 1.45 12.53 5.58
CA PHE A 122 1.29 13.79 6.32
C PHE A 122 1.61 14.99 5.43
N GLU A 123 1.14 16.16 5.85
CA GLU A 123 1.34 17.40 5.12
C GLU A 123 2.14 18.40 5.95
N LEU A 124 3.15 19.02 5.33
CA LEU A 124 3.97 20.08 5.92
C LEU A 124 3.39 21.46 5.60
N LYS A 125 3.32 22.32 6.63
CA LYS A 125 2.85 23.71 6.48
C LYS A 125 3.71 24.54 5.52
N GLY A 126 5.01 24.23 5.44
CA GLY A 126 5.96 24.92 4.57
C GLY A 126 5.94 24.48 3.10
N GLY A 127 4.99 23.62 2.70
CA GLY A 127 4.80 23.21 1.31
C GLY A 127 6.01 22.48 0.72
N ARG A 128 6.22 22.70 -0.59
CA ARG A 128 7.19 21.98 -1.42
C ARG A 128 8.62 22.06 -0.92
N ASP A 129 9.06 23.25 -0.53
CA ASP A 129 10.44 23.47 -0.09
C ASP A 129 10.71 22.80 1.26
N ALA A 130 9.75 22.84 2.17
CA ALA A 130 9.84 22.09 3.43
C ALA A 130 9.82 20.58 3.17
N GLY A 131 8.99 20.09 2.25
CA GLY A 131 8.95 18.67 1.86
C GLY A 131 10.27 18.17 1.29
N ARG A 132 10.92 18.97 0.42
CA ARG A 132 12.26 18.68 -0.10
C ARG A 132 13.30 18.63 1.01
N ARG A 133 13.40 19.69 1.83
CA ARG A 133 14.37 19.74 2.93
C ARG A 133 14.16 18.63 3.95
N PHE A 134 12.91 18.31 4.25
CA PHE A 134 12.56 17.21 5.15
C PHE A 134 13.10 15.88 4.62
N ILE A 135 12.82 15.53 3.37
CA ILE A 135 13.36 14.30 2.76
C ILE A 135 14.88 14.32 2.80
N ASP A 136 15.53 15.38 2.28
CA ASP A 136 16.99 15.46 2.24
C ASP A 136 17.66 15.39 3.62
N ALA A 137 16.93 15.72 4.69
CA ALA A 137 17.43 15.70 6.06
C ALA A 137 17.28 14.36 6.79
N LEU A 138 16.49 13.40 6.27
CA LEU A 138 16.34 12.08 6.87
C LEU A 138 17.66 11.32 6.84
N GLN A 139 17.98 10.65 7.95
CA GLN A 139 19.25 9.95 8.11
C GLN A 139 19.08 8.42 8.16
N MET A 140 17.87 7.95 8.50
CA MET A 140 17.56 6.52 8.61
C MET A 140 16.62 6.06 7.50
N PHE A 141 15.64 6.89 7.13
CA PHE A 141 14.68 6.53 6.09
C PHE A 141 15.31 6.44 4.70
N TYR A 142 14.94 5.41 3.93
CA TYR A 142 15.36 5.30 2.54
C TYR A 142 14.44 6.10 1.61
N HIS A 143 15.04 6.81 0.64
CA HIS A 143 14.31 7.62 -0.34
C HIS A 143 13.95 6.81 -1.59
N VAL A 144 12.94 5.96 -1.45
CA VAL A 144 12.51 5.04 -2.51
C VAL A 144 10.99 4.95 -2.61
N ALA A 145 10.50 4.54 -3.77
CA ALA A 145 9.07 4.55 -4.07
C ALA A 145 8.31 3.27 -3.63
N ASN A 146 9.01 2.16 -3.36
CA ASN A 146 8.39 0.93 -2.89
C ASN A 146 7.84 1.06 -1.46
N ILE A 147 7.05 0.08 -1.02
CA ILE A 147 6.34 0.06 0.26
C ILE A 147 6.45 -1.36 0.85
N GLY A 148 6.44 -1.47 2.18
CA GLY A 148 6.31 -2.76 2.88
C GLY A 148 7.61 -3.53 3.07
N ASP A 149 8.76 -2.87 2.89
CA ASP A 149 10.05 -3.41 3.36
C ASP A 149 10.11 -3.38 4.90
N ALA A 150 11.02 -4.16 5.47
CA ALA A 150 11.39 -4.08 6.88
C ALA A 150 12.01 -2.72 7.24
N ARG A 151 12.52 -1.97 6.26
CA ARG A 151 13.10 -0.64 6.44
C ARG A 151 12.05 0.45 6.32
N SER A 152 12.23 1.51 7.08
CA SER A 152 11.45 2.74 6.97
C SER A 152 11.79 3.49 5.68
N LEU A 153 10.77 3.85 4.90
CA LEU A 153 10.90 4.49 3.58
C LEU A 153 10.10 5.77 3.54
N ALA A 154 10.64 6.81 2.91
CA ALA A 154 9.98 8.10 2.77
C ALA A 154 10.03 8.59 1.33
N ILE A 155 8.96 9.26 0.90
CA ILE A 155 8.93 9.92 -0.40
C ILE A 155 8.10 11.21 -0.34
N HIS A 156 8.58 12.24 -1.02
CA HIS A 156 7.86 13.49 -1.24
C HIS A 156 7.40 13.54 -2.71
N PRO A 157 6.17 13.13 -3.04
CA PRO A 157 5.77 12.86 -4.41
C PRO A 157 5.81 14.10 -5.32
N ALA A 158 5.49 15.28 -4.79
CA ALA A 158 5.44 16.53 -5.56
C ALA A 158 6.78 16.90 -6.21
N SER A 159 7.91 16.56 -5.57
CA SER A 159 9.26 16.80 -6.10
C SER A 159 9.94 15.55 -6.69
N THR A 160 9.27 14.39 -6.69
CA THR A 160 9.84 13.11 -7.14
C THR A 160 8.93 12.45 -8.17
N THR A 161 8.07 11.51 -7.75
CA THR A 161 7.31 10.64 -8.66
C THR A 161 6.28 11.38 -9.51
N HIS A 162 5.79 12.52 -9.04
CA HIS A 162 4.83 13.35 -9.77
C HIS A 162 5.47 14.63 -10.32
N SER A 163 6.80 14.73 -10.32
CA SER A 163 7.52 15.93 -10.76
C SER A 163 7.30 16.31 -12.23
N GLN A 164 6.84 15.36 -13.06
CA GLN A 164 6.48 15.60 -14.47
C GLN A 164 5.09 16.22 -14.65
N LEU A 165 4.25 16.22 -13.61
CA LEU A 165 2.93 16.82 -13.65
C LEU A 165 2.99 18.31 -13.32
N THR A 166 2.07 19.09 -13.90
CA THR A 166 1.84 20.48 -13.48
C THR A 166 1.28 20.51 -12.05
N PRO A 167 1.39 21.64 -11.32
CA PRO A 167 0.84 21.75 -9.96
C PRO A 167 -0.66 21.45 -9.88
N ALA A 168 -1.44 21.82 -10.91
CA ALA A 168 -2.86 21.53 -10.97
C ALA A 168 -3.15 20.03 -11.11
N GLU A 169 -2.40 19.33 -11.95
CA GLU A 169 -2.50 17.88 -12.14
C GLU A 169 -2.06 17.12 -10.88
N GLN A 170 -0.99 17.56 -10.20
CA GLN A 170 -0.58 16.99 -8.91
C GLN A 170 -1.72 17.05 -7.90
N LEU A 171 -2.37 18.20 -7.78
CA LEU A 171 -3.49 18.39 -6.86
C LEU A 171 -4.69 17.50 -7.23
N GLN A 172 -4.99 17.31 -8.52
CA GLN A 172 -6.04 16.39 -8.98
C GLN A 172 -5.77 14.94 -8.59
N THR A 173 -4.50 14.53 -8.48
CA THR A 173 -4.12 13.19 -7.98
C THR A 173 -4.14 13.10 -6.44
N GLY A 174 -4.48 14.18 -5.74
CA GLY A 174 -4.44 14.24 -4.27
C GLY A 174 -3.06 14.49 -3.68
N VAL A 175 -2.07 14.87 -4.50
CA VAL A 175 -0.72 15.23 -4.05
C VAL A 175 -0.65 16.73 -3.86
N THR A 176 -0.57 17.17 -2.60
CA THR A 176 -0.28 18.57 -2.28
C THR A 176 1.22 18.81 -2.26
N ASP A 177 1.62 20.08 -2.41
CA ASP A 177 3.03 20.48 -2.38
C ASP A 177 3.74 20.09 -1.08
N GLY A 178 3.05 19.97 0.05
CA GLY A 178 3.65 19.58 1.34
C GLY A 178 3.50 18.11 1.68
N TYR A 179 2.95 17.28 0.78
CA TYR A 179 2.60 15.90 1.09
C TYR A 179 3.82 14.99 1.11
N VAL A 180 4.02 14.29 2.22
CA VAL A 180 5.03 13.25 2.40
C VAL A 180 4.35 11.92 2.72
N ARG A 181 4.82 10.84 2.09
CA ARG A 181 4.37 9.46 2.36
C ARG A 181 5.48 8.68 3.03
N LEU A 182 5.14 8.04 4.14
CA LEU A 182 6.00 7.15 4.91
C LEU A 182 5.49 5.70 4.82
N SER A 183 6.39 4.77 4.54
CA SER A 183 6.21 3.33 4.77
C SER A 183 7.08 2.95 5.96
N LEU A 184 6.47 2.82 7.13
CA LEU A 184 7.16 2.58 8.39
C LEU A 184 7.65 1.13 8.44
N GLY A 185 8.94 0.96 8.71
CA GLY A 185 9.61 -0.33 8.86
C GLY A 185 9.38 -0.95 10.24
N ILE A 186 10.33 -1.82 10.62
CA ILE A 186 10.35 -2.55 11.89
C ILE A 186 11.54 -2.15 12.78
N GLU A 187 12.17 -1.00 12.52
CA GLU A 187 13.13 -0.40 13.43
C GLU A 187 12.45 -0.03 14.76
N HIS A 188 13.26 0.28 15.78
CA HIS A 188 12.74 0.73 17.07
C HIS A 188 11.95 2.03 16.89
N GLU A 189 10.78 2.12 17.53
CA GLU A 189 9.87 3.26 17.31
C GLU A 189 10.49 4.61 17.71
N ASP A 190 11.32 4.61 18.76
CA ASP A 190 12.02 5.82 19.21
C ASP A 190 13.01 6.35 18.16
N ASP A 191 13.74 5.46 17.46
CA ASP A 191 14.70 5.86 16.43
C ASP A 191 13.97 6.44 15.21
N ILE A 192 12.84 5.83 14.83
CA ILE A 192 11.96 6.34 13.77
C ILE A 192 11.47 7.74 14.13
N VAL A 193 10.94 7.92 15.34
CA VAL A 193 10.41 9.22 15.78
C VAL A 193 11.53 10.26 15.91
N ALA A 194 12.73 9.86 16.37
CA ALA A 194 13.88 10.74 16.47
C ALA A 194 14.35 11.24 15.11
N ASP A 195 14.48 10.37 14.10
CA ASP A 195 14.87 10.76 12.75
C ASP A 195 13.83 11.70 12.11
N LEU A 196 12.54 11.42 12.30
CA LEU A 196 11.47 12.30 11.83
C LEU A 196 11.51 13.67 12.50
N LYS A 197 11.72 13.74 13.83
CA LYS A 197 11.81 15.00 14.56
C LYS A 197 12.99 15.85 14.09
N GLN A 198 14.18 15.28 13.99
CA GLN A 198 15.36 16.04 13.57
C GLN A 198 15.21 16.53 12.11
N ALA A 199 14.63 15.71 11.22
CA ALA A 199 14.37 16.12 9.84
C ALA A 199 13.32 17.23 9.77
N LEU A 200 12.26 17.17 10.60
CA LEU A 200 11.26 18.23 10.72
C LEU A 200 11.86 19.54 11.24
N GLU A 201 12.80 19.51 12.18
CA GLU A 201 13.46 20.71 12.69
C GLU A 201 14.27 21.44 11.61
N LYS A 202 14.92 20.69 10.71
CA LYS A 202 15.69 21.20 9.57
C LYS A 202 14.83 21.64 8.37
N ALA A 203 13.56 21.21 8.30
CA ALA A 203 12.63 21.48 7.21
C ALA A 203 12.03 22.89 7.22
#